data_AF-A0A0A0DR58-F1
#
_entry.id   AF-A0A0A0DR58-F1
#
_cell.length_a   1.000
_cell.length_b   1.000
_cell.length_c   1.000
_cell.angle_alpha   90.00
_cell.angle_beta   90.00
_cell.angle_gamma   90.00
#
_symmetry.space_group_name_H-M   'P 1'
#
loop_
_entity.id
_entity.type
_entity.pdbx_description
1 polymer ?
#
loop_
_entity_poly.entity_id
_entity_poly.type
_entity_poly.pdbx_seq_one_letter_code
_entity_poly.pdbx_strand_id
1 'polypeptide(L)'
;MKPIYPDIPWYVKVSDRKKVTNRCPFTSVQHCPRHFETTALLSDAGTTTRMPVELHDRLMAKWQAHHAWPATAETATAISGADGAAHSYSNFCPEVAYDTFRLFATTLIRFSDEIDRAQAERVIAADGPGEGNDWRWNWQHVEPMHYTECPIYAKLYEEKPMAQINFNAPISGQVNVAGTSISNSVMQLSVGDLLARIDASDAPPEEKEAARSKLVGFLSHPLVTSIVGGIAGGAVGLVK
;
A
#
# COMPACT_ATOMS: atom_id res chain seq x y z
N MET A 1 -11.96 -18.44 -28.56
CA MET A 1 -11.68 -18.37 -27.11
C MET A 1 -12.55 -17.25 -26.54
N LYS A 2 -13.34 -17.50 -25.49
CA LYS A 2 -14.26 -16.47 -24.96
C LYS A 2 -13.42 -15.29 -24.42
N PRO A 3 -13.70 -14.04 -24.83
CA PRO A 3 -12.94 -12.88 -24.37
C PRO A 3 -13.14 -12.68 -22.87
N ILE A 4 -12.07 -12.28 -22.19
CA ILE A 4 -12.13 -11.89 -20.78
C ILE A 4 -12.81 -10.54 -20.69
N TYR A 5 -13.83 -10.41 -19.84
CA TYR A 5 -14.44 -9.12 -19.53
C TYR A 5 -13.89 -8.61 -18.18
N PRO A 6 -13.00 -7.61 -18.17
CA PRO A 6 -12.32 -7.17 -16.94
C PRO A 6 -13.19 -6.21 -16.11
N ASP A 7 -14.25 -6.74 -15.52
CA ASP A 7 -15.14 -6.04 -14.59
C ASP A 7 -14.81 -6.32 -13.12
N ILE A 8 -15.67 -5.87 -12.19
CA ILE A 8 -15.52 -6.16 -10.76
C ILE A 8 -15.49 -7.67 -10.47
N PRO A 9 -16.43 -8.51 -10.97
CA PRO A 9 -16.35 -9.96 -10.81
C PRO A 9 -14.99 -10.55 -11.23
N TRP A 10 -14.47 -10.16 -12.39
CA TRP A 10 -13.14 -10.58 -12.84
C TRP A 10 -12.06 -10.12 -11.86
N TYR A 11 -12.08 -8.84 -11.49
CA TYR A 11 -11.09 -8.23 -10.62
C TYR A 11 -11.04 -8.89 -9.24
N VAL A 12 -12.19 -9.06 -8.59
CA VAL A 12 -12.34 -9.71 -7.28
C VAL A 12 -11.83 -11.15 -7.34
N LYS A 13 -12.17 -11.91 -8.40
CA LYS A 13 -11.67 -13.27 -8.57
C LYS A 13 -10.13 -13.33 -8.67
N VAL A 14 -9.52 -12.33 -9.32
CA VAL A 14 -8.05 -12.20 -9.35
C VAL A 14 -7.50 -11.84 -7.97
N SER A 15 -8.13 -10.90 -7.26
CA SER A 15 -7.74 -10.51 -5.89
C SER A 15 -7.81 -11.69 -4.92
N ASP A 16 -8.90 -12.45 -4.93
CA ASP A 16 -9.11 -13.64 -4.09
C ASP A 16 -8.04 -14.71 -4.36
N ARG A 17 -7.76 -14.99 -5.64
CA ARG A 17 -6.72 -15.94 -6.04
C ARG A 17 -5.34 -15.52 -5.56
N LYS A 18 -5.05 -14.22 -5.60
CA LYS A 18 -3.76 -13.65 -5.15
C LYS A 18 -3.73 -13.37 -3.63
N LYS A 19 -4.85 -13.53 -2.93
CA LYS A 19 -5.03 -13.21 -1.50
C LYS A 19 -4.66 -11.75 -1.18
N VAL A 20 -5.10 -10.84 -2.03
CA VAL A 20 -4.88 -9.39 -1.88
C VAL A 20 -6.21 -8.64 -1.77
N THR A 21 -6.16 -7.35 -1.48
CA THR A 21 -7.37 -6.51 -1.37
C THR A 21 -8.10 -6.38 -2.71
N ASN A 22 -9.42 -6.22 -2.67
CA ASN A 22 -10.25 -6.14 -3.89
C ASN A 22 -10.09 -4.85 -4.70
N ARG A 23 -9.33 -3.88 -4.20
CA ARG A 23 -8.98 -2.61 -4.87
C ARG A 23 -7.52 -2.28 -4.56
N CYS A 24 -6.90 -1.49 -5.42
CA CYS A 24 -5.54 -1.02 -5.22
C CYS A 24 -5.47 -0.14 -3.95
N PRO A 25 -4.54 -0.41 -3.02
CA PRO A 25 -4.39 0.39 -1.80
C PRO A 25 -3.86 1.81 -2.07
N PHE A 26 -3.34 2.08 -3.27
CA PHE A 26 -2.80 3.38 -3.66
C PHE A 26 -3.76 4.17 -4.58
N THR A 27 -5.07 3.84 -4.57
CA THR A 27 -6.09 4.48 -5.41
C THR A 27 -6.37 5.92 -4.97
N SER A 28 -5.49 6.85 -5.36
CA SER A 28 -5.67 8.29 -5.21
C SER A 28 -4.58 9.05 -5.97
N VAL A 29 -4.92 10.20 -6.53
CA VAL A 29 -3.96 11.13 -7.15
C VAL A 29 -2.86 11.59 -6.18
N GLN A 30 -3.11 11.52 -4.86
CA GLN A 30 -2.16 11.87 -3.82
C GLN A 30 -1.16 10.75 -3.50
N HIS A 31 -1.51 9.50 -3.80
CA HIS A 31 -0.78 8.31 -3.35
C HIS A 31 -0.14 7.51 -4.50
N CYS A 32 -0.52 7.75 -5.76
CA CYS A 32 0.05 7.05 -6.90
C CYS A 32 0.30 7.99 -8.10
N PRO A 33 1.51 8.02 -8.67
CA PRO A 33 1.81 8.85 -9.85
C PRO A 33 1.03 8.37 -11.08
N ARG A 34 0.80 7.06 -11.22
CA ARG A 34 0.00 6.49 -12.32
C ARG A 34 -1.45 6.93 -12.26
N HIS A 35 -2.05 6.88 -11.07
CA HIS A 35 -3.40 7.36 -10.85
C HIS A 35 -3.51 8.86 -11.16
N PHE A 36 -2.51 9.64 -10.74
CA PHE A 36 -2.43 11.07 -11.07
C PHE A 36 -2.31 11.31 -12.58
N GLU A 37 -1.31 10.73 -13.26
CA GLU A 37 -1.11 10.89 -14.71
C GLU A 37 -2.38 10.55 -15.50
N THR A 38 -3.01 9.41 -15.19
CA THR A 38 -4.25 8.99 -15.89
C THR A 38 -5.39 9.97 -15.64
N THR A 39 -5.59 10.44 -14.40
CA THR A 39 -6.66 11.38 -14.07
C THR A 39 -6.41 12.74 -14.70
N ALA A 40 -5.18 13.25 -14.65
CA ALA A 40 -4.79 14.53 -15.23
C ALA A 40 -4.98 14.52 -16.75
N LEU A 41 -4.50 13.46 -17.41
CA LEU A 41 -4.59 13.34 -18.86
C LEU A 41 -6.05 13.23 -19.35
N LEU A 42 -6.90 12.50 -18.63
CA LEU A 42 -8.34 12.45 -18.91
C LEU A 42 -9.06 13.79 -18.67
N SER A 43 -8.64 14.54 -17.66
CA SER A 43 -9.10 15.89 -17.37
C SER A 43 -8.73 16.84 -18.52
N ASP A 44 -7.49 16.79 -18.99
CA ASP A 44 -6.96 17.68 -20.04
C ASP A 44 -7.56 17.34 -21.40
N ALA A 45 -7.82 16.06 -21.67
CA ALA A 45 -8.54 15.60 -22.85
C ALA A 45 -10.06 15.85 -22.80
N GLY A 46 -10.59 16.45 -21.72
CA GLY A 46 -12.01 16.73 -21.56
C GLY A 46 -12.90 15.48 -21.41
N THR A 47 -12.31 14.32 -21.11
CA THR A 47 -13.06 13.07 -20.89
C THR A 47 -13.70 13.05 -19.50
N THR A 48 -13.02 13.63 -18.51
CA THR A 48 -13.53 13.79 -17.15
C THR A 48 -13.60 15.27 -16.78
N THR A 49 -14.25 15.58 -15.65
CA THR A 49 -14.23 16.93 -15.09
C THR A 49 -12.80 17.43 -14.91
N ARG A 50 -12.57 18.69 -15.28
CA ARG A 50 -11.25 19.31 -15.21
C ARG A 50 -10.74 19.36 -13.78
N MET A 51 -9.50 18.92 -13.58
CA MET A 51 -8.80 19.04 -12.31
C MET A 51 -8.50 20.51 -12.01
N PRO A 52 -8.66 20.98 -10.76
CA PRO A 52 -8.23 22.33 -10.38
C PRO A 52 -6.75 22.55 -10.69
N VAL A 53 -6.41 23.68 -11.30
CA VAL A 53 -5.06 23.97 -11.82
C VAL A 53 -4.03 23.92 -10.68
N GLU A 54 -4.36 24.49 -9.52
CA GLU A 54 -3.49 24.51 -8.35
C GLU A 54 -3.22 23.10 -7.81
N LEU A 55 -4.21 22.21 -7.89
CA LEU A 55 -4.05 20.82 -7.50
C LEU A 55 -3.18 20.06 -8.49
N HIS A 56 -3.43 20.27 -9.79
CA HIS A 56 -2.69 19.66 -10.88
C HIS A 56 -1.19 19.99 -10.78
N ASP A 57 -0.85 21.28 -10.74
CA ASP A 57 0.55 21.73 -10.80
C ASP A 57 1.33 21.29 -9.57
N ARG A 58 0.70 21.33 -8.39
CA ARG A 58 1.30 20.83 -7.15
C ARG A 58 1.59 19.33 -7.22
N LEU A 59 0.66 18.53 -7.74
CA LEU A 59 0.84 17.08 -7.87
C LEU A 59 1.84 16.72 -8.96
N MET A 60 1.84 17.46 -10.07
CA MET A 60 2.83 17.31 -11.13
C MET A 60 4.25 17.52 -10.59
N ALA A 61 4.48 18.64 -9.89
CA ALA A 61 5.78 18.91 -9.28
C ALA A 61 6.19 17.84 -8.26
N LYS A 62 5.25 17.39 -7.41
CA LYS A 62 5.48 16.31 -6.45
C LYS A 62 5.93 15.02 -7.15
N TRP A 63 5.18 14.60 -8.17
CA TRP A 63 5.39 13.30 -8.78
C TRP A 63 6.56 13.28 -9.75
N GLN A 64 6.86 14.37 -10.46
CA GLN A 64 8.06 14.47 -11.31
C GLN A 64 9.37 14.28 -10.53
N ALA A 65 9.39 14.68 -9.25
CA ALA A 65 10.54 14.47 -8.37
C ALA A 65 10.61 13.04 -7.80
N HIS A 66 9.56 12.23 -7.98
CA HIS A 66 9.43 10.91 -7.39
C HIS A 66 10.07 9.83 -8.28
N HIS A 67 10.77 8.87 -7.70
CA HIS A 67 11.46 7.80 -8.46
C HIS A 67 10.49 6.82 -9.17
N ALA A 68 9.22 6.78 -8.75
CA ALA A 68 8.18 6.02 -9.44
C ALA A 68 7.57 6.76 -10.65
N TRP A 69 8.01 7.98 -10.95
CA TRP A 69 7.62 8.70 -12.18
C TRP A 69 8.13 7.96 -13.43
N PRO A 70 7.40 8.00 -14.56
CA PRO A 70 7.91 7.48 -15.82
C PRO A 70 9.22 8.17 -16.21
N ALA A 71 10.25 7.38 -16.47
CA ALA A 71 11.52 7.89 -16.96
C ALA A 71 11.49 8.17 -18.47
N THR A 72 10.58 7.52 -19.20
CA THR A 72 10.47 7.62 -20.66
C THR A 72 9.02 7.71 -21.11
N ALA A 73 8.80 8.22 -22.33
CA ALA A 73 7.46 8.37 -22.90
C ALA A 73 6.75 7.02 -23.11
N GLU A 74 7.49 5.94 -23.37
CA GLU A 74 6.95 4.58 -23.57
C GLU A 74 6.30 4.03 -22.29
N THR A 75 6.74 4.49 -21.12
CA THR A 75 6.19 4.09 -19.82
C THR A 75 5.25 5.14 -19.22
N ALA A 76 5.15 6.31 -19.85
CA ALA A 76 4.23 7.37 -19.46
C ALA A 76 2.80 7.01 -19.87
N THR A 77 1.83 7.57 -19.15
CA THR A 77 0.43 7.45 -19.54
C THR A 77 0.20 8.27 -20.80
N ALA A 78 -0.47 7.71 -21.80
CA ALA A 78 -0.68 8.39 -23.08
C ALA A 78 -2.11 8.24 -23.60
N ILE A 79 -2.59 9.29 -24.24
CA ILE A 79 -3.78 9.28 -25.09
C ILE A 79 -3.32 9.66 -26.49
N SER A 80 -3.72 8.88 -27.49
CA SER A 80 -3.44 9.17 -28.90
C SER A 80 -4.66 8.92 -29.77
N GLY A 81 -4.68 9.53 -30.95
CA GLY A 81 -5.72 9.36 -31.94
C GLY A 81 -5.65 10.41 -33.05
N ALA A 82 -6.44 10.22 -34.10
CA ALA A 82 -6.52 11.14 -35.23
C ALA A 82 -7.53 12.28 -34.95
N ASP A 83 -7.36 13.40 -35.64
CA ASP A 83 -8.33 14.50 -35.71
C ASP A 83 -8.82 15.05 -34.35
N GLY A 84 -7.96 14.99 -33.33
CA GLY A 84 -8.27 15.47 -31.98
C GLY A 84 -9.19 14.53 -31.18
N ALA A 85 -9.55 13.37 -31.71
CA ALA A 85 -10.32 12.35 -31.01
C ALA A 85 -9.39 11.36 -30.29
N ALA A 86 -9.70 11.05 -29.04
CA ALA A 86 -8.97 10.09 -28.23
C ALA A 86 -9.39 8.65 -28.59
N HIS A 87 -8.57 7.95 -29.39
CA HIS A 87 -8.85 6.60 -29.87
C HIS A 87 -8.08 5.53 -29.11
N SER A 88 -6.88 5.83 -28.62
CA SER A 88 -6.02 4.90 -27.88
C SER A 88 -5.64 5.48 -26.54
N TYR A 89 -5.77 4.66 -25.51
CA TYR A 89 -5.45 4.96 -24.12
C TYR A 89 -4.42 3.92 -23.69
N SER A 90 -3.22 4.35 -23.31
CA SER A 90 -2.08 3.45 -23.06
C SER A 90 -1.43 3.74 -21.72
N ASN A 91 -0.98 2.68 -21.04
CA ASN A 91 -0.38 2.73 -19.70
C ASN A 91 -1.28 3.39 -18.65
N PHE A 92 -2.58 3.17 -18.72
CA PHE A 92 -3.56 3.72 -17.79
C PHE A 92 -3.52 3.02 -16.43
N CYS A 93 -3.87 3.76 -15.37
CA CYS A 93 -4.19 3.16 -14.09
C CYS A 93 -5.47 2.31 -14.25
N PRO A 94 -5.46 0.99 -13.94
CA PRO A 94 -6.63 0.14 -14.13
C PRO A 94 -7.83 0.57 -13.28
N GLU A 95 -7.59 1.21 -12.13
CA GLU A 95 -8.63 1.74 -11.26
C GLU A 95 -9.34 2.95 -11.90
N VAL A 96 -8.57 3.89 -12.46
CA VAL A 96 -9.13 5.07 -13.14
C VAL A 96 -9.81 4.67 -14.45
N ALA A 97 -9.22 3.72 -15.18
CA ALA A 97 -9.84 3.12 -16.36
C ALA A 97 -11.19 2.48 -16.03
N TYR A 98 -11.32 1.77 -14.90
CA TYR A 98 -12.60 1.22 -14.48
C TYR A 98 -13.61 2.30 -14.11
N ASP A 99 -13.20 3.33 -13.38
CA ASP A 99 -14.12 4.41 -13.00
C ASP A 99 -14.65 5.20 -14.22
N THR A 100 -13.85 5.27 -15.29
CA THR A 100 -14.17 6.02 -16.52
C THR A 100 -14.88 5.16 -17.58
N PHE A 101 -14.34 3.97 -17.85
CA PHE A 101 -14.75 3.09 -18.95
C PHE A 101 -15.40 1.79 -18.50
N ARG A 102 -15.50 1.55 -17.18
CA ARG A 102 -16.04 0.32 -16.58
C ARG A 102 -15.26 -0.96 -16.91
N LEU A 103 -13.98 -0.79 -17.28
CA LEU A 103 -13.06 -1.89 -17.60
C LEU A 103 -11.73 -1.69 -16.86
N PHE A 104 -11.29 -2.69 -16.11
CA PHE A 104 -9.97 -2.72 -15.47
C PHE A 104 -8.89 -3.06 -16.51
N ALA A 105 -8.32 -2.03 -17.12
CA ALA A 105 -7.37 -2.18 -18.23
C ALA A 105 -6.26 -1.14 -18.17
N THR A 106 -5.08 -1.53 -18.69
CA THR A 106 -3.94 -0.62 -18.90
C THR A 106 -3.96 0.00 -20.30
N THR A 107 -4.48 -0.75 -21.28
CA THR A 107 -4.57 -0.32 -22.67
C THR A 107 -5.99 -0.51 -23.16
N LEU A 108 -6.59 0.54 -23.73
CA LEU A 108 -7.88 0.49 -24.39
C LEU A 108 -7.78 1.18 -25.75
N ILE A 109 -8.22 0.52 -26.81
CA ILE A 109 -8.16 1.05 -28.18
C ILE A 109 -9.56 0.96 -28.79
N ARG A 110 -10.09 2.12 -29.19
CA ARG A 110 -11.33 2.24 -29.97
C ARG A 110 -11.08 1.80 -31.40
N PHE A 111 -12.15 1.44 -32.10
CA PHE A 111 -12.09 1.24 -33.54
C PHE A 111 -11.59 2.51 -34.23
N SER A 112 -10.67 2.33 -35.19
CA SER A 112 -10.13 3.45 -35.97
C SER A 112 -11.17 3.97 -36.95
N ASP A 113 -11.94 3.08 -37.57
CA ASP A 113 -12.97 3.42 -38.54
C ASP A 113 -14.14 2.42 -38.54
N GLU A 114 -15.07 2.62 -39.47
CA GLU A 114 -16.25 1.76 -39.63
C GLU A 114 -15.92 0.39 -40.24
N ILE A 115 -14.81 0.27 -40.96
CA ILE A 115 -14.36 -1.00 -41.55
C ILE A 115 -13.88 -1.92 -40.43
N ASP A 116 -13.07 -1.39 -39.52
CA ASP A 116 -12.61 -2.11 -38.33
C ASP A 116 -13.80 -2.54 -37.45
N ARG A 117 -14.77 -1.64 -37.25
CA ARG A 117 -16.00 -1.95 -36.50
C ARG A 117 -16.80 -3.07 -37.18
N ALA A 118 -17.07 -2.95 -38.47
CA ALA A 118 -17.83 -3.95 -39.22
C ALA A 118 -17.14 -5.33 -39.23
N GLN A 119 -15.81 -5.35 -39.27
CA GLN A 119 -15.05 -6.60 -39.16
C GLN A 119 -15.20 -7.22 -37.77
N ALA A 120 -15.14 -6.43 -36.70
CA ALA A 120 -15.36 -6.92 -35.35
C ALA A 120 -16.78 -7.45 -35.14
N GLU A 121 -17.80 -6.77 -35.67
CA GLU A 121 -19.20 -7.23 -35.61
C GLU A 121 -19.38 -8.60 -36.27
N ARG A 122 -18.73 -8.85 -37.42
CA ARG A 122 -18.74 -10.16 -38.09
C ARG A 122 -18.09 -11.24 -37.23
N VAL A 123 -16.99 -10.93 -36.58
CA VAL A 123 -16.30 -11.87 -35.67
C VAL A 123 -17.17 -12.17 -34.46
N ILE A 124 -17.78 -11.17 -33.83
CA ILE A 124 -18.67 -11.35 -32.69
C ILE A 124 -19.90 -12.18 -33.09
N ALA A 125 -20.49 -11.92 -34.26
CA ALA A 125 -21.62 -12.70 -34.77
C ALA A 125 -21.25 -14.17 -35.04
N ALA A 126 -20.04 -14.42 -35.55
CA ALA A 126 -19.54 -15.77 -35.80
C ALA A 126 -19.23 -16.55 -34.51
N ASP A 127 -18.86 -15.87 -33.42
CA ASP A 127 -18.63 -16.47 -32.10
C ASP A 127 -19.94 -16.92 -31.41
N GLY A 128 -21.11 -16.58 -31.97
CA GLY A 128 -22.43 -16.93 -31.44
C GLY A 128 -22.95 -15.92 -30.40
N PRO A 129 -24.15 -16.14 -29.81
CA PRO A 129 -24.72 -15.23 -28.82
C PRO A 129 -23.80 -15.15 -27.61
N GLY A 130 -23.16 -14.00 -27.44
CA GLY A 130 -22.37 -13.69 -26.26
C GLY A 130 -23.24 -13.75 -25.01
N GLU A 131 -22.90 -14.60 -24.06
CA GLU A 131 -23.50 -14.55 -22.72
C GLU A 131 -22.91 -13.37 -21.95
N GLY A 132 -23.64 -12.27 -21.87
CA GLY A 132 -23.32 -11.12 -21.00
C GLY A 132 -22.73 -9.91 -21.72
N ASN A 133 -22.01 -9.07 -20.96
CA ASN A 133 -21.36 -7.87 -21.48
C ASN A 133 -20.14 -8.25 -22.33
N ASP A 134 -20.04 -7.71 -23.54
CA ASP A 134 -18.89 -7.87 -24.43
C ASP A 134 -18.31 -6.51 -24.77
N TRP A 135 -17.08 -6.25 -24.33
CA TRP A 135 -16.41 -4.96 -24.56
C TRP A 135 -16.06 -4.77 -26.03
N ARG A 136 -15.99 -5.85 -26.83
CA ARG A 136 -15.63 -5.81 -28.26
C ARG A 136 -16.62 -5.03 -29.11
N TRP A 137 -17.84 -4.78 -28.62
CA TRP A 137 -18.78 -3.88 -29.28
C TRP A 137 -18.33 -2.41 -29.26
N ASN A 138 -17.48 -2.04 -28.31
CA ASN A 138 -17.08 -0.65 -28.07
C ASN A 138 -15.59 -0.41 -28.26
N TRP A 139 -14.79 -1.47 -28.23
CA TRP A 139 -13.33 -1.41 -28.23
C TRP A 139 -12.76 -2.46 -29.19
N GLN A 140 -11.80 -2.05 -30.00
CA GLN A 140 -11.01 -2.92 -30.86
C GLN A 140 -10.06 -3.78 -30.04
N HIS A 141 -9.47 -3.20 -29.00
CA HIS A 141 -8.54 -3.88 -28.11
C HIS A 141 -8.72 -3.42 -26.67
N VAL A 142 -8.66 -4.38 -25.76
CA VAL A 142 -8.60 -4.15 -24.31
C VAL A 142 -7.50 -5.05 -23.79
N GLU A 143 -6.57 -4.47 -23.05
CA GLU A 143 -5.53 -5.18 -22.30
C GLU A 143 -5.89 -5.14 -20.81
N PRO A 144 -6.53 -6.19 -20.27
CA PRO A 144 -6.88 -6.27 -18.86
C PRO A 144 -5.66 -6.13 -17.96
N MET A 145 -5.81 -5.40 -16.85
CA MET A 145 -4.75 -5.32 -15.84
C MET A 145 -5.35 -5.30 -14.44
N HIS A 146 -4.90 -6.22 -13.59
CA HIS A 146 -5.14 -6.14 -12.15
C HIS A 146 -4.05 -5.30 -11.50
N TYR A 147 -4.36 -4.50 -10.47
CA TYR A 147 -3.39 -3.55 -9.90
C TYR A 147 -2.06 -4.18 -9.43
N THR A 148 -2.06 -5.45 -9.01
CA THR A 148 -0.83 -6.17 -8.63
C THR A 148 0.14 -6.38 -9.79
N GLU A 149 -0.33 -6.28 -11.03
CA GLU A 149 0.47 -6.41 -12.26
C GLU A 149 0.93 -5.05 -12.77
N CYS A 150 0.48 -3.95 -12.15
CA CYS A 150 0.92 -2.61 -12.50
C CYS A 150 2.41 -2.43 -12.14
N PRO A 151 3.26 -1.98 -13.09
CA PRO A 151 4.68 -1.75 -12.83
C PRO A 151 4.97 -0.73 -11.70
N ILE A 152 4.04 0.19 -11.47
CA ILE A 152 4.15 1.21 -10.42
C ILE A 152 3.76 0.66 -9.05
N TYR A 153 2.89 -0.34 -9.01
CA TYR A 153 2.42 -0.93 -7.74
C TYR A 153 3.57 -1.52 -6.92
N ALA A 154 4.49 -2.24 -7.56
CA ALA A 154 5.63 -2.83 -6.88
C ALA A 154 6.52 -1.77 -6.21
N LYS A 155 6.83 -0.68 -6.93
CA LYS A 155 7.64 0.45 -6.41
C LYS A 155 6.99 1.07 -5.17
N LEU A 156 5.70 1.40 -5.25
CA LEU A 156 4.96 1.98 -4.12
C LEU A 156 4.77 1.01 -2.95
N TYR A 157 4.69 -0.29 -3.23
CA TYR A 157 4.56 -1.31 -2.21
C TYR A 157 5.86 -1.48 -1.41
N GLU A 158 7.01 -1.43 -2.07
CA GLU A 158 8.34 -1.46 -1.44
C GLU A 158 8.60 -0.23 -0.56
N GLU A 159 8.10 0.94 -0.97
CA GLU A 159 8.21 2.18 -0.19
C GLU A 159 7.40 2.17 1.10
N LYS A 160 6.38 1.30 1.20
CA LYS A 160 5.48 1.28 2.35
C LYS A 160 6.31 0.95 3.58
N PRO A 161 6.56 1.91 4.49
CA PRO A 161 7.32 1.61 5.70
C PRO A 161 6.58 0.49 6.40
N MET A 162 7.30 -0.59 6.76
CA MET A 162 6.69 -1.68 7.51
C MET A 162 5.91 -1.06 8.67
N ALA A 163 4.61 -1.32 8.72
CA ALA A 163 3.79 -0.84 9.83
C ALA A 163 4.48 -1.30 11.12
N GLN A 164 4.80 -0.34 11.98
CA GLN A 164 5.39 -0.64 13.28
C GLN A 164 4.38 -1.53 14.02
N ILE A 165 4.69 -2.82 14.16
CA ILE A 165 3.84 -3.75 14.89
C ILE A 165 4.05 -3.45 16.38
N ASN A 166 3.19 -2.60 16.92
CA ASN A 166 3.18 -2.27 18.34
C ASN A 166 2.31 -3.28 19.08
N PHE A 167 2.95 -4.11 19.91
CA PHE A 167 2.25 -4.98 20.84
C PHE A 167 2.03 -4.22 22.15
N ASN A 168 0.77 -3.88 22.47
CA ASN A 168 0.40 -3.26 23.75
C ASN A 168 0.14 -4.30 24.85
N ALA A 169 0.77 -5.49 24.75
CA ALA A 169 0.59 -6.60 25.67
C ALA A 169 1.89 -7.40 25.82
N PRO A 170 2.08 -8.13 26.94
CA PRO A 170 3.22 -9.03 27.09
C PRO A 170 3.21 -10.08 25.98
N ILE A 171 4.30 -10.19 25.23
CA ILE A 171 4.48 -11.22 24.21
C ILE A 171 5.12 -12.43 24.88
N SER A 172 4.34 -13.47 25.16
CA SER A 172 4.86 -14.76 25.61
C SER A 172 5.16 -15.65 24.39
N GLY A 173 6.30 -15.44 23.72
CA GLY A 173 6.73 -16.27 22.60
C GLY A 173 7.66 -15.59 21.59
N GLN A 174 8.03 -16.32 20.53
CA GLN A 174 8.78 -15.78 19.40
C GLN A 174 7.82 -15.11 18.40
N VAL A 175 8.16 -13.89 17.98
CA VAL A 175 7.45 -13.18 16.92
C VAL A 175 8.14 -13.45 15.58
N ASN A 176 7.44 -14.11 14.67
CA ASN A 176 7.91 -14.35 13.31
C ASN A 176 7.19 -13.38 12.35
N VAL A 177 7.95 -12.52 11.68
CA VAL A 177 7.45 -11.62 10.64
C VAL A 177 8.14 -11.97 9.33
N ALA A 178 7.37 -12.37 8.32
CA ALA A 178 7.88 -12.71 6.99
C ALA A 178 9.05 -13.73 6.97
N GLY A 179 9.01 -14.71 7.88
CA GLY A 179 10.07 -15.75 7.98
C GLY A 179 11.28 -15.34 8.81
N THR A 180 11.33 -14.11 9.32
CA THR A 180 12.37 -13.62 10.22
C THR A 180 11.86 -13.63 11.65
N SER A 181 12.52 -14.38 12.54
CA SER A 181 12.27 -14.33 13.98
C SER A 181 12.88 -13.07 14.55
N ILE A 182 12.04 -12.14 15.02
CA ILE A 182 12.49 -10.97 15.77
C ILE A 182 12.45 -11.36 17.24
N SER A 183 13.53 -11.97 17.73
CA SER A 183 13.78 -12.05 19.17
C SER A 183 14.31 -10.70 19.61
N ASN A 184 13.44 -9.85 20.15
CA ASN A 184 13.93 -8.64 20.78
C ASN A 184 14.59 -9.05 22.10
N SER A 185 15.91 -8.90 22.22
CA SER A 185 16.61 -8.91 23.51
C SER A 185 16.34 -7.59 24.25
N VAL A 186 15.07 -7.23 24.40
CA VAL A 186 14.66 -6.18 25.35
C VAL A 186 14.91 -6.79 26.71
N MET A 187 15.93 -6.27 27.39
CA MET A 187 16.13 -6.50 28.81
C MET A 187 14.92 -5.95 29.57
N GLN A 188 13.87 -6.76 29.70
CA GLN A 188 12.91 -6.63 30.78
C GLN A 188 13.62 -7.13 32.04
N LEU A 189 14.58 -6.35 32.54
CA LEU A 189 15.13 -6.54 33.87
C LEU A 189 14.06 -6.06 34.85
N SER A 190 13.41 -6.98 35.56
CA SER A 190 12.58 -6.58 36.69
C SER A 190 13.48 -5.99 37.79
N VAL A 191 12.91 -5.18 38.69
CA VAL A 191 13.65 -4.67 39.87
C VAL A 191 14.19 -5.84 40.70
N GLY A 192 13.46 -6.97 40.76
CA GLY A 192 13.91 -8.20 41.41
C GLY A 192 15.12 -8.82 40.71
N ASP A 193 15.13 -8.87 39.38
CA ASP A 193 16.27 -9.40 38.60
C ASP A 193 17.51 -8.50 38.73
N LEU A 194 17.31 -7.19 38.82
CA LEU A 194 18.37 -6.22 39.10
C LEU A 194 19.00 -6.45 40.49
N LEU A 195 18.18 -6.66 41.52
CA LEU A 195 18.66 -6.97 42.87
C LEU A 195 19.42 -8.30 42.91
N ALA A 196 18.87 -9.36 42.29
CA ALA A 196 19.53 -10.66 42.23
C ALA A 196 20.90 -10.61 41.52
N ARG A 197 21.04 -9.78 40.49
CA ARG A 197 22.31 -9.56 39.79
C ARG A 197 23.30 -8.72 40.59
N ILE A 198 22.84 -7.75 41.38
CA ILE A 198 23.70 -7.03 42.33
C ILE A 198 24.28 -8.01 43.34
N ASP A 199 23.47 -8.92 43.86
CA ASP A 199 23.92 -9.92 44.83
C ASP A 199 24.89 -10.94 44.23
N ALA A 200 24.61 -11.38 43.01
CA ALA A 200 25.45 -12.34 42.28
C ALA A 200 26.72 -11.71 41.67
N SER A 201 26.92 -10.39 41.77
CA SER A 201 28.11 -9.73 41.23
C SER A 201 29.35 -9.98 42.09
N ASP A 202 30.54 -9.93 41.50
CA ASP A 202 31.82 -10.07 42.22
C ASP A 202 32.25 -8.77 42.96
N ALA A 203 31.35 -7.80 43.11
CA ALA A 203 31.63 -6.53 43.76
C ALA A 203 31.82 -6.68 45.28
N PRO A 204 32.64 -5.82 45.93
CA PRO A 204 32.75 -5.77 47.39
C PRO A 204 31.38 -5.52 48.07
N PRO A 205 31.15 -6.03 49.29
CA PRO A 205 29.88 -5.86 50.00
C PRO A 205 29.42 -4.40 50.12
N GLU A 206 30.36 -3.47 50.33
CA GLU A 206 30.10 -2.04 50.44
C GLU A 206 29.53 -1.44 49.14
N GLU A 207 30.00 -1.89 47.98
CA GLU A 207 29.49 -1.42 46.68
C GLU A 207 28.09 -1.99 46.38
N LYS A 208 27.82 -3.23 46.82
CA LYS A 208 26.49 -3.84 46.69
C LYS A 208 25.44 -3.10 47.52
N GLU A 209 25.78 -2.75 48.76
CA GLU A 209 24.91 -1.96 49.64
C GLU A 209 24.68 -0.54 49.10
N ALA A 210 25.72 0.11 48.58
CA ALA A 210 25.60 1.42 47.95
C ALA A 210 24.68 1.38 46.72
N ALA A 211 24.77 0.33 45.89
CA ALA A 211 23.90 0.14 44.73
C ALA A 211 22.43 -0.08 45.14
N ARG A 212 22.18 -0.91 46.15
CA ARG A 212 20.84 -1.13 46.73
C ARG A 212 20.24 0.17 47.28
N SER A 213 21.03 0.93 48.03
CA SER A 213 20.61 2.21 48.62
C SER A 213 20.20 3.23 47.55
N LYS A 214 20.97 3.35 46.46
CA LYS A 214 20.61 4.22 45.32
C LYS A 214 19.34 3.78 44.61
N LEU A 215 19.13 2.48 44.45
CA LEU A 215 17.93 1.92 43.83
C LEU A 215 16.69 2.21 44.68
N VAL A 216 16.78 2.03 46.01
CA VAL A 216 15.72 2.39 46.95
C VAL A 216 15.43 3.89 46.91
N GLY A 217 16.47 4.72 46.87
CA GLY A 217 16.32 6.18 46.73
C GLY A 217 15.58 6.59 45.46
N PHE A 218 15.88 5.93 44.33
CA PHE A 218 15.18 6.16 43.07
C PHE A 218 13.70 5.76 43.13
N LEU A 219 13.38 4.58 43.69
CA LEU A 219 12.00 4.10 43.82
C LEU A 219 11.16 4.92 44.80
N SER A 220 11.81 5.59 45.76
CA SER A 220 11.17 6.48 46.74
C SER A 220 10.93 7.90 46.20
N HIS A 221 11.36 8.21 44.97
CA HIS A 221 11.16 9.53 44.39
C HIS A 221 9.67 9.75 44.05
N PRO A 222 9.04 10.88 44.44
CA PRO A 222 7.59 11.09 44.29
C PRO A 222 7.06 10.88 42.87
N LEU A 223 7.81 11.32 41.86
CA LEU A 223 7.46 11.09 40.45
C LEU A 223 7.50 9.59 40.08
N VAL A 224 8.50 8.86 40.56
CA VAL A 224 8.64 7.43 40.28
C VAL A 224 7.54 6.64 41.00
N THR A 225 7.27 6.97 42.27
CA THR A 225 6.20 6.34 43.04
C THR A 225 4.81 6.60 42.45
N SER A 226 4.59 7.78 41.85
CA SER A 226 3.32 8.12 41.16
C SER A 226 3.10 7.32 39.87
N ILE A 227 4.18 7.00 39.14
CA ILE A 227 4.13 6.24 37.90
C ILE A 227 3.97 4.74 38.18
N VAL A 228 4.68 4.23 39.20
CA VAL A 228 4.73 2.80 39.50
C VAL A 228 3.51 2.34 40.32
N GLY A 229 2.72 3.26 40.88
CA GLY A 229 1.41 2.95 41.45
C GLY A 229 1.49 2.00 42.65
N GLY A 230 1.90 2.53 43.82
CA GLY A 230 1.61 1.86 45.10
C GLY A 230 2.64 0.84 45.62
N ILE A 231 3.94 1.02 45.39
CA ILE A 231 4.99 0.29 46.15
C ILE A 231 5.26 0.97 47.50
N ALA A 232 4.23 1.45 48.19
CA ALA A 232 4.38 1.90 49.59
C ALA A 232 4.52 0.70 50.56
N GLY A 233 4.04 -0.49 50.17
CA GLY A 233 4.14 -1.70 51.00
C GLY A 233 5.47 -2.46 50.90
N GLY A 234 6.21 -2.33 49.79
CA GLY A 234 7.43 -3.11 49.52
C GLY A 234 8.72 -2.52 50.10
N ALA A 235 8.80 -1.20 50.23
CA ALA A 235 10.00 -0.53 50.77
C ALA A 235 10.28 -0.90 52.24
N VAL A 236 9.25 -1.24 53.02
CA VAL A 236 9.38 -1.67 54.43
C VAL A 236 9.97 -3.08 54.55
N GLY A 237 9.89 -3.91 53.52
CA GLY A 237 10.46 -5.27 53.50
C GLY A 237 11.92 -5.37 53.06
N LEU A 238 12.49 -4.29 52.50
CA LEU A 238 13.88 -4.25 51.99
C LEU A 238 14.90 -3.73 53.02
N VAL A 239 14.45 -3.35 54.21
CA VAL A 239 15.27 -2.83 55.32
C VAL A 239 15.30 -3.80 56.51
N LYS A 240 15.13 -5.10 56.26
CA LYS A 240 15.39 -6.16 57.23
C LYS A 240 16.44 -7.12 56.71
#